data_AF-A0A7J2HQK7-F1
#
_entry.id   AF-A0A7J2HQK7-F1
#
_cell.length_a   1.000
_cell.length_b   1.000
_cell.length_c   1.000
_cell.angle_alpha   90.00
_cell.angle_beta   90.00
_cell.angle_gamma   90.00
#
_symmetry.space_group_name_H-M   'P 1'
#
loop_
_entity.id
_entity.type
_entity.pdbx_description
1 polymer ?
#
loop_
_entity_poly.entity_id
_entity_poly.type
_entity_poly.pdbx_seq_one_letter_code
_entity_poly.pdbx_strand_id
1 'polypeptide(L)'
;MASSEILLKIPPRDEEALTGSKFAKYLATLPPEERDKAIYSEIISGNIPSFLRKFVKIETIGVDLNGERHRVAYWVLPDYLSIGSDRDFIRIPMTPQTAQRIADQLNCLLPTK
;
A
#
# COMPACT_ATOMS: atom_id res chain seq x y z
N MET A 1 22.75 6.96 14.63
CA MET A 1 21.42 7.43 15.09
C MET A 1 20.42 6.37 14.66
N ALA A 2 19.69 5.76 15.60
CA ALA A 2 18.69 4.75 15.24
C ALA A 2 17.57 5.44 14.45
N SER A 3 17.40 5.05 13.18
CA SER A 3 16.24 5.46 12.40
C SER A 3 15.02 4.83 13.05
N SER A 4 14.12 5.64 13.62
CA SER A 4 12.84 5.13 14.11
C SER A 4 12.05 4.58 12.91
N GLU A 5 11.73 3.28 12.94
CA GLU A 5 10.90 2.67 11.90
C GLU A 5 9.51 3.30 11.93
N ILE A 6 9.10 3.94 10.82
CA ILE A 6 7.72 4.42 10.66
C ILE A 6 6.92 3.29 10.03
N LEU A 7 5.89 2.84 10.75
CA LEU A 7 5.02 1.76 10.30
C LEU A 7 3.69 2.30 9.77
N LEU A 8 3.16 1.62 8.76
CA LEU A 8 1.81 1.81 8.26
C LEU A 8 0.80 1.47 9.35
N LYS A 9 -0.09 2.42 9.64
CA LYS A 9 -1.17 2.26 10.63
C LYS A 9 -2.31 1.43 10.04
N ILE A 10 -2.12 0.12 10.03
CA ILE A 10 -3.07 -0.87 9.52
C ILE A 10 -3.13 -2.07 10.46
N PRO A 11 -4.27 -2.77 10.60
CA PRO A 11 -4.38 -3.93 11.48
C PRO A 11 -3.31 -5.00 11.21
N PRO A 12 -2.93 -5.81 12.21
CA PRO A 12 -2.09 -6.98 11.97
C PRO A 12 -2.78 -7.93 11.01
N ARG A 13 -1.99 -8.64 10.21
CA ARG A 13 -2.52 -9.65 9.29
C ARG A 13 -3.10 -10.81 10.10
N ASP A 14 -4.34 -11.20 9.80
CA ASP A 14 -4.94 -12.41 10.35
C ASP A 14 -4.16 -13.66 9.88
N GLU A 15 -3.93 -14.63 10.76
CA GLU A 15 -3.24 -15.88 10.41
C GLU A 15 -4.01 -16.67 9.35
N GLU A 16 -5.34 -16.61 9.38
CA GLU A 16 -6.25 -17.29 8.46
C GLU A 16 -6.47 -16.52 7.14
N ALA A 17 -5.96 -15.29 7.03
CA ALA A 17 -6.10 -14.50 5.81
C ALA A 17 -5.52 -15.25 4.59
N LEU A 18 -6.08 -14.99 3.42
CA LEU A 18 -5.65 -15.66 2.19
C LEU A 18 -4.19 -15.32 1.87
N THR A 19 -3.44 -16.31 1.36
CA THR A 19 -2.12 -16.05 0.77
C THR A 19 -2.30 -15.46 -0.63
N GLY A 20 -1.24 -14.86 -1.19
CA GLY A 20 -1.31 -14.23 -2.51
C GLY A 20 -1.81 -15.18 -3.59
N SER A 21 -1.27 -16.39 -3.66
CA SER A 21 -1.69 -17.42 -4.61
C SER A 21 -3.15 -17.87 -4.44
N LYS A 22 -3.64 -17.95 -3.19
CA LYS A 22 -5.05 -18.28 -2.92
C LYS A 22 -5.96 -17.11 -3.31
N PHE A 23 -5.55 -15.88 -3.00
CA PHE A 23 -6.31 -14.68 -3.34
C PHE A 23 -6.36 -14.45 -4.86
N ALA A 24 -5.30 -14.73 -5.61
CA ALA A 24 -5.31 -14.71 -7.09
C ALA A 24 -6.38 -15.64 -7.65
N LYS A 25 -6.43 -16.90 -7.15
CA LYS A 25 -7.43 -17.88 -7.57
C LYS A 25 -8.84 -17.43 -7.24
N TYR A 26 -9.03 -16.86 -6.04
CA TYR A 26 -10.31 -16.29 -5.64
C TYR A 26 -10.74 -15.13 -6.56
N LEU A 27 -9.87 -14.15 -6.80
CA LEU A 27 -10.14 -13.03 -7.72
C LEU A 27 -10.51 -13.49 -9.13
N ALA A 28 -9.89 -14.56 -9.63
CA ALA A 28 -10.20 -15.11 -10.96
C ALA A 28 -11.64 -15.65 -11.08
N THR A 29 -12.27 -16.02 -9.96
CA THR A 29 -13.67 -16.46 -9.92
C THR A 29 -14.67 -15.30 -9.86
N LEU A 30 -14.21 -14.10 -9.50
CA LEU A 30 -15.07 -12.93 -9.34
C LEU A 30 -15.25 -12.18 -10.67
N PRO A 31 -16.45 -11.61 -10.89
CA PRO A 31 -16.67 -10.67 -11.97
C PRO A 31 -15.86 -9.38 -11.73
N PRO A 32 -15.49 -8.63 -12.79
CA PRO A 32 -14.60 -7.47 -12.67
C PRO A 32 -15.02 -6.44 -11.61
N GLU A 33 -16.32 -6.16 -11.48
CA GLU A 33 -16.88 -5.18 -10.55
C GLU A 33 -16.73 -5.56 -9.07
N GLU A 34 -16.57 -6.84 -8.74
CA GLU A 34 -16.40 -7.32 -7.36
C GLU A 34 -14.93 -7.43 -6.96
N ARG A 35 -14.00 -7.44 -7.91
CA ARG A 35 -12.56 -7.60 -7.64
C ARG A 35 -12.01 -6.48 -6.78
N ASP A 36 -12.30 -5.23 -7.13
CA ASP A 36 -11.83 -4.06 -6.39
C ASP A 36 -12.37 -4.01 -4.95
N LYS A 37 -13.60 -4.49 -4.72
CA LYS A 37 -14.16 -4.60 -3.37
C LYS A 37 -13.41 -5.64 -2.54
N ALA A 38 -13.11 -6.80 -3.12
CA ALA A 38 -12.30 -7.82 -2.48
C ALA A 38 -10.89 -7.32 -2.16
N ILE A 39 -10.25 -6.62 -3.11
CA ILE A 39 -8.93 -6.01 -2.93
C ILE A 39 -8.93 -5.01 -1.77
N TYR A 40 -9.90 -4.09 -1.77
CA TYR A 40 -10.06 -3.11 -0.70
C TYR A 40 -10.20 -3.78 0.66
N SER A 41 -11.07 -4.79 0.75
CA SER A 41 -11.35 -5.51 2.00
C SER A 41 -10.09 -6.18 2.57
N GLU A 42 -9.34 -6.90 1.74
CA GLU A 42 -8.09 -7.56 2.15
C GLU A 42 -7.02 -6.56 2.60
N ILE A 43 -6.86 -5.44 1.88
CA ILE A 43 -5.85 -4.45 2.25
C ILE A 43 -6.22 -3.82 3.60
N ILE A 44 -7.44 -3.31 3.76
CA ILE A 44 -7.84 -2.60 4.99
C ILE A 44 -7.94 -3.53 6.20
N SER A 45 -8.20 -4.83 6.02
CA SER A 45 -8.10 -5.83 7.09
C SER A 45 -6.65 -6.13 7.49
N GLY A 46 -5.66 -5.65 6.72
CA GLY A 46 -4.25 -5.84 7.00
C GLY A 46 -3.63 -7.06 6.32
N ASN A 47 -4.27 -7.68 5.32
CA ASN A 47 -3.66 -8.78 4.57
C ASN A 47 -2.60 -8.28 3.56
N ILE A 48 -1.54 -7.67 4.07
CA ILE A 48 -0.37 -7.24 3.32
C ILE A 48 0.91 -7.82 3.94
N PRO A 49 1.96 -8.07 3.15
CA PRO A 49 3.25 -8.52 3.65
C PRO A 49 3.86 -7.58 4.70
N SER A 50 4.65 -8.12 5.62
CA SER A 50 5.30 -7.38 6.70
C SER A 50 6.28 -6.33 6.19
N PHE A 51 7.01 -6.63 5.10
CA PHE A 51 7.96 -5.70 4.49
C PHE A 51 7.25 -4.44 3.94
N LEU A 52 5.99 -4.58 3.50
CA LEU A 52 5.20 -3.48 2.95
C LEU A 52 4.56 -2.61 4.04
N ARG A 53 4.75 -2.95 5.31
CA ARG A 53 4.28 -2.14 6.44
C ARG A 53 5.31 -1.10 6.89
N LYS A 54 6.54 -1.15 6.37
CA LYS A 54 7.63 -0.26 6.76
C LYS A 54 7.81 0.85 5.74
N PHE A 55 7.64 2.10 6.17
CA PHE A 55 7.89 3.23 5.30
C PHE A 55 9.39 3.46 5.09
N VAL A 56 9.75 3.82 3.87
CA VAL A 56 11.09 4.28 3.48
C VAL A 56 11.08 5.79 3.40
N LYS A 57 12.01 6.44 4.11
CA LYS A 57 12.19 7.89 4.03
C LYS A 57 12.96 8.24 2.75
N ILE A 58 12.41 9.16 1.98
CA ILE A 58 13.06 9.77 0.83
C ILE A 58 13.32 11.24 1.17
N GLU A 59 14.56 11.70 0.95
CA GLU A 59 14.95 13.09 1.09
C GLU A 59 15.31 13.66 -0.28
N THR A 60 14.82 14.84 -0.60
CA THR A 60 15.06 15.53 -1.86
C THR A 60 15.09 17.04 -1.68
N ILE A 61 15.42 17.77 -2.75
CA ILE A 61 15.36 19.23 -2.80
C ILE A 61 14.29 19.61 -3.82
N GLY A 62 13.24 20.29 -3.37
CA GLY A 62 12.23 20.91 -4.22
C GLY A 62 12.57 22.37 -4.50
N VAL A 63 12.08 22.90 -5.62
CA VAL A 63 12.14 24.34 -5.93
C VAL A 63 10.72 24.86 -5.99
N ASP A 64 10.43 25.94 -5.28
CA ASP A 64 9.11 26.56 -5.30
C ASP A 64 8.90 27.52 -6.48
N LEU A 65 7.72 28.16 -6.55
CA LEU A 65 7.36 29.09 -7.62
C LEU A 65 8.22 30.37 -7.64
N ASN A 66 8.92 30.69 -6.55
CA ASN A 66 9.82 31.85 -6.44
C ASN A 66 11.27 31.49 -6.74
N GLY A 67 11.58 30.22 -7.04
CA GLY A 67 12.93 29.73 -7.28
C GLY A 67 13.71 29.39 -6.01
N GLU A 68 13.07 29.38 -4.84
CA GLU A 68 13.72 29.02 -3.58
C GLU A 68 13.82 27.50 -3.42
N ARG A 69 14.96 27.03 -2.89
CA ARG A 69 15.22 25.59 -2.69
C ARG A 69 14.81 25.15 -1.30
N HIS A 70 13.94 24.15 -1.24
CA HIS A 70 13.44 23.56 0.00
C HIS A 70 13.92 22.13 0.15
N ARG A 71 14.41 21.76 1.35
CA ARG A 71 14.64 20.35 1.69
C ARG A 71 13.29 19.70 2.01
N VAL A 72 12.96 18.65 1.28
CA VAL A 72 11.69 17.92 1.43
C VAL A 72 12.00 16.48 1.84
N ALA A 73 11.26 15.97 2.82
CA ALA A 73 11.29 14.57 3.19
C ALA A 73 9.87 14.00 3.13
N TYR A 74 9.73 12.81 2.55
CA TYR A 74 8.47 12.07 2.52
C TYR A 74 8.71 10.57 2.72
N TRP A 75 7.67 9.88 3.17
CA TRP A 75 7.72 8.46 3.51
C TRP A 75 6.86 7.69 2.53
N VAL A 76 7.45 6.71 1.86
CA VAL A 76 6.80 5.89 0.84
C VAL A 76 6.78 4.43 1.24
N LEU A 77 5.76 3.69 0.80
CA LEU A 77 5.83 2.24 0.85
C LEU A 77 6.90 1.75 -0.14
N PRO A 78 7.65 0.69 0.18
CA PRO A 78 8.85 0.29 -0.55
C PRO A 78 8.56 -0.37 -1.91
N ASP A 79 7.32 -0.79 -2.16
CA ASP A 79 6.90 -1.50 -3.37
C ASP A 79 5.40 -1.22 -3.62
N TYR A 80 4.88 -1.81 -4.70
CA TYR A 80 3.48 -1.83 -5.08
C TYR A 80 2.60 -2.53 -4.03
N LEU A 81 1.36 -2.05 -3.85
CA LEU A 81 0.39 -2.67 -2.95
C LEU A 81 0.21 -4.15 -3.27
N SER A 82 0.35 -4.98 -2.25
CA SER A 82 0.38 -6.44 -2.39
C SER A 82 -0.47 -7.10 -1.32
N ILE A 83 -1.13 -8.20 -1.69
CA ILE A 83 -1.95 -9.00 -0.77
C ILE A 83 -1.29 -10.36 -0.52
N GLY A 84 -1.25 -10.78 0.74
CA GLY A 84 -0.74 -12.08 1.16
C GLY A 84 0.33 -12.01 2.26
N SER A 85 1.12 -13.07 2.36
CA SER A 85 2.19 -13.23 3.35
C SER A 85 3.56 -12.88 2.75
N ASP A 86 4.59 -12.73 3.58
CA ASP A 86 5.96 -12.47 3.10
C ASP A 86 6.51 -13.50 2.10
N ARG A 87 6.00 -14.74 2.15
CA ARG A 87 6.47 -15.85 1.31
C ARG A 87 5.55 -16.17 0.14
N ASP A 88 4.31 -15.68 0.17
CA ASP A 88 3.29 -15.91 -0.86
C ASP A 88 2.37 -14.69 -0.90
N PHE A 89 2.72 -13.75 -1.77
CA PHE A 89 2.01 -12.51 -2.04
C PHE A 89 1.92 -12.26 -3.55
N ILE A 90 0.98 -11.40 -3.93
CA ILE A 90 0.87 -10.89 -5.30
C ILE A 90 0.77 -9.37 -5.28
N ARG A 91 1.34 -8.70 -6.28
CA ARG A 91 1.10 -7.28 -6.55
C ARG A 91 -0.29 -7.11 -7.14
N ILE A 92 -1.06 -6.17 -6.61
CA ILE A 92 -2.50 -6.08 -6.86
C ILE A 92 -2.85 -4.82 -7.63
N PRO A 93 -2.89 -4.86 -8.97
CA PRO A 93 -3.45 -3.75 -9.72
C PRO A 93 -4.92 -3.56 -9.34
N MET A 94 -5.33 -2.31 -9.25
CA MET A 94 -6.69 -1.91 -8.87
C MET A 94 -7.06 -0.63 -9.62
N THR A 95 -8.34 -0.28 -9.59
CA THR A 95 -8.79 0.99 -10.17
C THR A 95 -8.24 2.19 -9.37
N PRO A 96 -8.06 3.36 -10.01
CA PRO A 96 -7.65 4.59 -9.31
C PRO A 96 -8.57 4.95 -8.14
N GLN A 97 -9.88 4.69 -8.28
CA GLN A 97 -10.88 4.93 -7.24
C GLN A 97 -10.61 4.10 -5.98
N THR A 98 -10.31 2.81 -6.14
CA THR A 98 -9.97 1.93 -5.02
C THR A 98 -8.63 2.31 -4.39
N ALA A 99 -7.63 2.63 -5.21
CA ALA A 99 -6.33 3.08 -4.71
C ALA A 99 -6.46 4.36 -3.88
N GLN A 100 -7.23 5.35 -4.34
CA GLN A 100 -7.49 6.58 -3.61
C GLN A 100 -8.20 6.30 -2.29
N ARG A 101 -9.24 5.46 -2.32
CA ARG A 101 -10.00 5.09 -1.11
C ARG A 101 -9.10 4.40 -0.06
N ILE A 102 -8.17 3.56 -0.49
CA ILE A 102 -7.18 2.95 0.41
C ILE A 102 -6.24 4.02 0.98
N ALA A 103 -5.76 4.94 0.15
CA ALA A 103 -4.90 6.03 0.60
C ALA A 103 -5.60 6.88 1.67
N ASP A 104 -6.86 7.27 1.43
CA ASP A 104 -7.67 8.03 2.39
C ASP A 104 -7.83 7.28 3.71
N GLN A 105 -8.20 5.99 3.65
CA GLN A 105 -8.39 5.16 4.83
C GLN A 105 -7.11 4.97 5.65
N LEU A 106 -5.95 4.95 4.99
CA LEU A 106 -4.65 4.78 5.62
C LEU A 106 -3.96 6.12 5.95
N ASN A 107 -4.64 7.25 5.79
CA ASN A 107 -4.09 8.61 5.94
C ASN A 107 -2.80 8.81 5.12
N CYS A 108 -2.81 8.29 3.89
CA CYS A 108 -1.73 8.38 2.91
C CYS A 108 -2.17 9.23 1.71
N LEU A 109 -1.20 9.63 0.89
CA LEU A 109 -1.46 10.34 -0.35
C LEU A 109 -1.23 9.41 -1.54
N LEU A 110 -2.07 9.54 -2.58
CA LEU A 110 -1.87 8.92 -3.89
C LEU A 110 -1.47 9.99 -4.89
N PRO A 111 -0.16 10.32 -5.04
CA PRO A 111 0.30 11.35 -5.95
C PRO A 111 0.27 10.85 -7.39
N THR A 112 -0.92 10.76 -7.98
CA THR A 112 -1.12 10.55 -9.42
C THR A 112 -1.42 11.88 -10.10
N LYS A 113 -0.82 12.14 -11.26
CA LYS A 113 -1.10 13.33 -12.08
C LYS A 113 -2.43 13.21 -12.80
#